data_AF-A0A7S1RRD1-F1
#
_entry.id   AF-A0A7S1RRD1-F1
#
_cell.length_a   1.000
_cell.length_b   1.000
_cell.length_c   1.000
_cell.angle_alpha   90.00
_cell.angle_beta   90.00
_cell.angle_gamma   90.00
#
_symmetry.space_group_name_H-M   'P 1'
#
loop_
_entity.id
_entity.type
_entity.pdbx_description
1 polymer ?
#
loop_
_entity_poly.entity_id
_entity_poly.type
_entity_poly.pdbx_seq_one_letter_code
_entity_poly.pdbx_strand_id
1 'polypeptide(L)'
;CCPTDGGSMLGCCGSPVVAAAPAAPKQCEDTEGWTNGFTDCTLKGYTLQQGCTLNGLTCHGYDALGLCANGSVVQGKEWASGEKLDFPELNCCNCGKPIAAGAAPVNNTQGEPSVGDCGKYPNCAALGINGHCCPTDTGLMLGCCSELGAAGPPPVLPPAEGPGKLMTAYMYRVANDEDYPINGVNMANLAGDMWYLHNEVVQHCPRKFNMERLLRFKVTMRATPELLGQGRNFDAFVAMDQAKCTVPMCTEKHWDPFGYVVGCQPNNVGQVAVPGSPVWYSLPGTCPSKFYFEKTAACSEAEPGGACPTPDVSGSRNCTYYLERAGEIRLDDLSGIKNYNAVCAQTGQREYDVFTDMGVGTKFWSGKTDAEAGARRVQAIADIFAERFPDMPASLDDPVCDVTG
;
A
#
# COMPACT_ATOMS: atom_id res chain seq x y z
N CYS A 1 -22.36 11.91 64.48
CA CYS A 1 -23.16 12.98 65.11
C CYS A 1 -22.24 13.88 65.92
N CYS A 2 -22.36 15.20 65.75
CA CYS A 2 -21.86 16.22 66.68
C CYS A 2 -23.04 17.17 66.99
N PRO A 3 -23.12 17.74 68.20
CA PRO A 3 -24.29 18.48 68.66
C PRO A 3 -24.36 19.89 68.04
N THR A 4 -25.58 20.39 67.84
CA THR A 4 -25.84 21.83 67.69
C THR A 4 -26.56 22.35 68.93
N ASP A 5 -26.42 23.65 69.21
CA ASP A 5 -26.80 24.38 70.43
C ASP A 5 -28.31 24.36 70.83
N GLY A 6 -29.12 23.48 70.22
CA GLY A 6 -30.55 23.29 70.49
C GLY A 6 -30.93 21.92 71.06
N GLY A 7 -29.98 21.04 71.38
CA GLY A 7 -30.20 19.93 72.33
C GLY A 7 -31.23 18.84 71.97
N SER A 8 -31.48 18.53 70.68
CA SER A 8 -32.28 17.34 70.31
C SER A 8 -31.56 16.47 69.28
N MET A 9 -31.41 15.18 69.61
CA MET A 9 -30.68 14.15 68.87
C MET A 9 -31.66 13.26 68.08
N LEU A 10 -31.69 13.39 66.75
CA LEU A 10 -32.39 12.44 65.88
C LEU A 10 -31.41 11.39 65.33
N GLY A 11 -31.58 10.16 65.83
CA GLY A 11 -31.65 8.91 65.08
C GLY A 11 -30.60 8.54 64.03
N CYS A 12 -29.84 7.48 64.35
CA CYS A 12 -29.18 6.52 63.44
C CYS A 12 -27.92 6.98 62.71
N CYS A 13 -26.78 6.69 63.33
CA CYS A 13 -25.48 6.53 62.66
C CYS A 13 -25.57 5.38 61.65
N GLY A 14 -25.49 5.70 60.35
CA GLY A 14 -25.30 4.70 59.30
C GLY A 14 -23.98 3.95 59.50
N SER A 15 -24.02 2.63 59.28
CA SER A 15 -22.90 1.69 59.27
C SER A 15 -21.69 2.21 58.49
N PRO A 16 -20.46 1.76 58.80
CA PRO A 16 -19.27 2.15 58.04
C PRO A 16 -19.54 1.91 56.57
N VAL A 17 -19.35 2.96 55.76
CA VAL A 17 -19.35 2.86 54.32
C VAL A 17 -18.19 1.94 53.97
N VAL A 18 -18.49 0.65 53.84
CA VAL A 18 -17.62 -0.30 53.17
C VAL A 18 -17.52 0.29 51.77
N ALA A 19 -16.35 0.83 51.43
CA ALA A 19 -16.06 1.28 50.08
C ALA A 19 -16.53 0.16 49.14
N ALA A 20 -17.42 0.50 48.21
CA ALA A 20 -17.80 -0.41 47.16
C ALA A 20 -16.50 -1.00 46.58
N ALA A 21 -16.41 -2.32 46.53
CA ALA A 21 -15.29 -3.00 45.89
C ALA A 21 -15.04 -2.34 44.53
N PRO A 22 -13.78 -2.10 44.14
CA PRO A 22 -13.49 -1.51 42.85
C PRO A 22 -14.23 -2.31 41.78
N ALA A 23 -14.94 -1.60 40.90
CA ALA A 23 -15.59 -2.21 39.75
C ALA A 23 -14.57 -3.10 39.04
N ALA A 24 -14.96 -4.35 38.76
CA ALA A 24 -14.12 -5.29 38.03
C ALA A 24 -13.58 -4.60 36.76
N PRO A 25 -12.32 -4.89 36.35
CA PRO A 25 -11.75 -4.31 35.14
C PRO A 25 -12.72 -4.53 33.98
N LYS A 26 -13.03 -3.47 33.23
CA LYS A 26 -13.93 -3.56 32.08
C LYS A 26 -13.38 -4.62 31.15
N GLN A 27 -14.14 -5.68 30.94
CA GLN A 27 -13.77 -6.73 30.01
C GLN A 27 -13.93 -6.18 28.59
N CYS A 28 -13.15 -6.71 27.65
CA CYS A 28 -13.36 -6.38 26.25
C CYS A 28 -14.77 -6.87 25.84
N GLU A 29 -15.51 -6.02 25.14
CA GLU A 29 -16.79 -6.37 24.53
C GLU A 29 -16.69 -6.25 23.01
N ASP A 30 -17.18 -7.26 22.29
CA ASP A 30 -17.25 -7.25 20.83
C ASP A 30 -18.08 -6.06 20.33
N THR A 31 -17.76 -5.52 19.17
CA THR A 31 -18.55 -4.44 18.57
C THR A 31 -19.93 -5.00 18.21
N GLU A 32 -20.97 -4.42 18.80
CA GLU A 32 -22.35 -4.87 18.58
C GLU A 32 -22.74 -4.81 17.10
N GLY A 33 -23.28 -5.91 16.58
CA GLY A 33 -23.75 -5.99 15.20
C GLY A 33 -22.65 -6.03 14.13
N TRP A 34 -21.38 -6.10 14.51
CA TRP A 34 -20.27 -6.11 13.55
C TRP A 34 -20.21 -7.40 12.74
N THR A 35 -19.89 -7.27 11.45
CA THR A 35 -19.68 -8.36 10.49
C THR A 35 -18.56 -8.01 9.52
N ASN A 36 -17.73 -8.98 9.15
CA ASN A 36 -16.53 -8.75 8.33
C ASN A 36 -16.76 -8.54 6.82
N GLY A 37 -18.00 -8.43 6.35
CA GLY A 37 -18.33 -8.27 4.93
C GLY A 37 -18.15 -9.52 4.06
N PHE A 38 -17.72 -10.66 4.59
CA PHE A 38 -17.54 -11.91 3.84
C PHE A 38 -18.86 -12.66 3.63
N THR A 39 -19.72 -12.14 2.75
CA THR A 39 -21.08 -12.65 2.48
C THR A 39 -21.11 -14.05 1.86
N ASP A 40 -20.00 -14.46 1.21
CA ASP A 40 -19.81 -15.78 0.62
C ASP A 40 -19.70 -16.91 1.67
N CYS A 41 -19.68 -16.60 2.98
CA CYS A 41 -19.67 -17.62 4.03
C CYS A 41 -20.86 -18.61 3.91
N THR A 42 -22.01 -18.13 3.42
CA THR A 42 -23.20 -18.96 3.18
C THR A 42 -22.98 -19.92 2.01
N LEU A 43 -22.32 -19.47 0.94
CA LEU A 43 -21.94 -20.29 -0.21
C LEU A 43 -20.89 -21.35 0.15
N LYS A 44 -20.12 -21.13 1.22
CA LYS A 44 -19.19 -22.10 1.81
C LYS A 44 -19.87 -23.09 2.76
N GLY A 45 -21.18 -22.99 2.95
CA GLY A 45 -21.97 -23.92 3.77
C GLY A 45 -21.99 -23.59 5.26
N TYR A 46 -21.51 -22.40 5.68
CA TYR A 46 -21.57 -21.99 7.08
C TYR A 46 -22.98 -21.52 7.46
N THR A 47 -23.41 -21.87 8.66
CA THR A 47 -24.75 -21.56 9.17
C THR A 47 -24.77 -20.31 10.05
N LEU A 48 -25.98 -19.79 10.31
CA LEU A 48 -26.20 -18.72 11.28
C LEU A 48 -25.68 -19.10 12.68
N GLN A 49 -25.79 -20.38 13.08
CA GLN A 49 -25.26 -20.87 14.35
C GLN A 49 -23.72 -20.82 14.41
N GLN A 50 -23.05 -20.86 13.26
CA GLN A 50 -21.60 -20.68 13.13
C GLN A 50 -21.21 -19.21 12.91
N GLY A 51 -22.12 -18.26 13.14
CA GLY A 51 -21.84 -16.83 13.04
C GLY A 51 -21.78 -16.28 11.61
N CYS A 52 -22.22 -17.04 10.61
CA CYS A 52 -22.33 -16.56 9.23
C CYS A 52 -23.70 -15.92 8.99
N THR A 53 -23.70 -14.61 8.76
CA THR A 53 -24.91 -13.81 8.45
C THR A 53 -24.92 -13.38 6.99
N LEU A 54 -26.02 -12.75 6.56
CA LEU A 54 -26.10 -12.15 5.20
C LEU A 54 -25.06 -11.05 4.95
N ASN A 55 -24.52 -10.43 6.01
CA ASN A 55 -23.54 -9.35 5.92
C ASN A 55 -22.10 -9.85 6.19
N GLY A 56 -21.91 -11.15 6.42
CA GLY A 56 -20.59 -11.75 6.68
C GLY A 56 -20.49 -12.46 8.02
N LEU A 57 -19.27 -12.82 8.41
CA LEU A 57 -18.96 -13.48 9.67
C LEU A 57 -18.94 -12.47 10.82
N THR A 58 -19.58 -12.83 11.94
CA THR A 58 -19.57 -12.08 13.20
C THR A 58 -18.35 -12.45 14.05
N CYS A 59 -18.11 -11.73 15.15
CA CYS A 59 -17.07 -12.11 16.13
C CYS A 59 -17.26 -13.53 16.68
N HIS A 60 -18.50 -13.96 16.90
CA HIS A 60 -18.82 -15.35 17.22
C HIS A 60 -18.41 -16.32 16.10
N GLY A 61 -18.57 -15.94 14.84
CA GLY A 61 -18.11 -16.74 13.70
C GLY A 61 -16.59 -16.86 13.62
N TYR A 62 -15.86 -15.80 13.97
CA TYR A 62 -14.40 -15.84 14.04
C TYR A 62 -13.88 -16.79 15.11
N ASP A 63 -14.56 -16.86 16.25
CA ASP A 63 -14.26 -17.83 17.32
C ASP A 63 -14.65 -19.26 16.90
N ALA A 64 -15.89 -19.46 16.42
CA ALA A 64 -16.41 -20.77 16.04
C ALA A 64 -15.64 -21.43 14.88
N LEU A 65 -15.03 -20.64 14.00
CA LEU A 65 -14.21 -21.10 12.87
C LEU A 65 -12.71 -21.19 13.20
N GLY A 66 -12.31 -20.83 14.42
CA GLY A 66 -10.92 -20.84 14.86
C GLY A 66 -10.04 -19.86 14.09
N LEU A 67 -10.61 -18.74 13.63
CA LEU A 67 -9.88 -17.66 12.95
C LEU A 67 -9.18 -16.76 13.97
N CYS A 68 -9.78 -16.62 15.16
CA CYS A 68 -9.19 -15.91 16.28
C CYS A 68 -9.19 -16.77 17.54
N ALA A 69 -8.16 -16.61 18.35
CA ALA A 69 -8.04 -17.22 19.66
C ALA A 69 -7.11 -16.40 20.54
N ASN A 70 -7.44 -16.30 21.84
CA ASN A 70 -6.61 -15.68 22.86
C ASN A 70 -6.24 -14.22 22.57
N GLY A 71 -7.19 -13.45 22.02
CA GLY A 71 -6.98 -12.03 21.75
C GLY A 71 -6.09 -11.75 20.53
N SER A 72 -6.02 -12.70 19.59
CA SER A 72 -5.23 -12.56 18.37
C SER A 72 -5.80 -13.43 17.25
N VAL A 73 -5.45 -13.09 16.02
CA VAL A 73 -5.72 -13.93 14.84
C VAL A 73 -4.79 -15.14 14.90
N VAL A 74 -5.33 -16.34 14.66
CA VAL A 74 -4.56 -17.59 14.75
C VAL A 74 -3.46 -17.60 13.68
N GLN A 75 -2.27 -18.06 14.05
CA GLN A 75 -1.13 -18.19 13.13
C GLN A 75 -1.50 -19.04 11.89
N GLY A 76 -1.16 -18.56 10.70
CA GLY A 76 -1.57 -19.14 9.41
C GLY A 76 -2.98 -18.73 8.96
N LYS A 77 -3.67 -17.88 9.73
CA LYS A 77 -4.98 -17.27 9.41
C LYS A 77 -4.90 -15.75 9.31
N GLU A 78 -3.72 -15.19 9.06
CA GLU A 78 -3.50 -13.73 8.96
C GLU A 78 -4.32 -13.10 7.82
N TRP A 79 -4.72 -13.89 6.82
CA TRP A 79 -5.67 -13.48 5.79
C TRP A 79 -7.07 -13.13 6.32
N ALA A 80 -7.39 -13.55 7.54
CA ALA A 80 -8.68 -13.32 8.18
C ALA A 80 -8.76 -11.95 8.88
N SER A 81 -7.72 -11.12 8.87
CA SER A 81 -7.68 -9.80 9.52
C SER A 81 -7.39 -8.63 8.60
N GLY A 82 -7.47 -7.41 9.15
CA GLY A 82 -7.21 -6.17 8.44
C GLY A 82 -8.40 -5.62 7.64
N GLU A 83 -8.14 -4.54 6.91
CA GLU A 83 -9.15 -3.70 6.25
C GLU A 83 -10.09 -4.47 5.31
N LYS A 84 -9.58 -5.49 4.60
CA LYS A 84 -10.38 -6.30 3.67
C LYS A 84 -11.51 -7.06 4.32
N LEU A 85 -11.43 -7.27 5.64
CA LEU A 85 -12.42 -7.97 6.45
C LEU A 85 -12.96 -7.05 7.55
N ASP A 86 -12.90 -5.74 7.33
CA ASP A 86 -13.44 -4.71 8.22
C ASP A 86 -12.86 -4.77 9.65
N PHE A 87 -11.56 -5.07 9.76
CA PHE A 87 -10.77 -5.01 10.99
C PHE A 87 -11.36 -5.84 12.16
N PRO A 88 -11.43 -7.18 12.06
CA PRO A 88 -11.85 -8.04 13.18
C PRO A 88 -11.00 -7.83 14.42
N GLU A 89 -9.72 -7.51 14.28
CA GLU A 89 -8.80 -7.20 15.38
C GLU A 89 -9.14 -5.91 16.15
N LEU A 90 -9.97 -5.03 15.57
CA LEU A 90 -10.48 -3.82 16.23
C LEU A 90 -11.92 -3.97 16.70
N ASN A 91 -12.61 -5.03 16.26
CA ASN A 91 -14.03 -5.23 16.49
C ASN A 91 -14.36 -6.45 17.35
N CYS A 92 -13.47 -7.44 17.42
CA CYS A 92 -13.66 -8.68 18.15
C CYS A 92 -12.59 -8.87 19.22
N CYS A 93 -13.02 -9.12 20.45
CA CYS A 93 -12.15 -9.29 21.60
C CYS A 93 -11.24 -10.49 21.47
N ASN A 94 -11.77 -11.60 20.96
CA ASN A 94 -10.96 -12.79 20.74
C ASN A 94 -9.91 -12.60 19.63
N CYS A 95 -10.07 -11.57 18.79
CA CYS A 95 -9.13 -11.17 17.74
C CYS A 95 -8.18 -10.04 18.16
N GLY A 96 -8.33 -9.48 19.36
CA GLY A 96 -7.42 -8.47 19.92
C GLY A 96 -8.00 -7.07 20.07
N LYS A 97 -9.33 -6.90 20.01
CA LYS A 97 -9.97 -5.59 20.22
C LYS A 97 -9.49 -4.97 21.55
N PRO A 98 -9.02 -3.72 21.54
CA PRO A 98 -8.59 -3.04 22.76
C PRO A 98 -9.80 -2.72 23.66
N ILE A 99 -9.62 -2.90 24.98
CA ILE A 99 -10.64 -2.57 25.99
C ILE A 99 -10.82 -1.04 26.04
N ALA A 100 -12.03 -0.55 25.79
CA ALA A 100 -12.34 0.85 25.95
C ALA A 100 -12.69 1.19 27.41
N ALA A 101 -11.76 1.80 28.16
CA ALA A 101 -12.10 2.41 29.44
C ALA A 101 -11.29 3.70 29.71
N GLY A 102 -12.03 4.76 30.00
CA GLY A 102 -11.58 6.14 30.20
C GLY A 102 -10.45 6.33 31.21
N ALA A 103 -9.73 7.42 30.99
CA ALA A 103 -8.73 7.99 31.87
C ALA A 103 -9.26 8.16 33.31
N ALA A 104 -8.53 7.55 34.26
CA ALA A 104 -8.55 7.92 35.67
C ALA A 104 -7.12 8.25 36.11
N PRO A 105 -6.94 9.28 36.95
CA PRO A 105 -5.65 9.92 37.22
C PRO A 105 -4.72 9.02 38.02
N VAL A 106 -3.45 9.02 37.64
CA VAL A 106 -2.39 8.32 38.35
C VAL A 106 -2.19 9.01 39.71
N ASN A 107 -2.67 8.38 40.80
CA ASN A 107 -2.33 8.78 42.17
C ASN A 107 -1.21 7.88 42.69
N ASN A 108 -0.21 8.50 43.30
CA ASN A 108 1.17 8.04 43.39
C ASN A 108 1.53 7.46 44.76
N THR A 109 1.71 6.15 44.88
CA THR A 109 2.33 5.57 46.09
C THR A 109 3.38 4.50 45.86
N GLN A 110 3.81 4.21 44.62
CA GLN A 110 4.79 3.14 44.38
C GLN A 110 5.90 3.44 43.35
N GLY A 111 6.43 4.66 43.34
CA GLY A 111 7.83 4.90 42.95
C GLY A 111 8.39 4.25 41.66
N GLU A 112 7.72 4.39 40.51
CA GLU A 112 8.25 4.08 39.17
C GLU A 112 7.91 5.23 38.17
N PRO A 113 8.68 5.39 37.06
CA PRO A 113 9.21 6.68 36.58
C PRO A 113 8.18 7.63 35.95
N SER A 114 8.37 8.93 36.19
CA SER A 114 7.53 10.00 35.60
C SER A 114 7.77 10.11 34.09
N VAL A 115 6.73 9.88 33.32
CA VAL A 115 6.73 10.07 31.88
C VAL A 115 6.65 11.56 31.58
N GLY A 116 7.73 12.11 31.02
CA GLY A 116 7.87 13.52 30.72
C GLY A 116 7.06 13.97 29.49
N ASP A 117 6.57 15.20 29.56
CA ASP A 117 5.93 15.94 28.47
C ASP A 117 6.67 15.75 27.14
N CYS A 118 5.94 15.47 26.06
CA CYS A 118 6.47 15.31 24.69
C CYS A 118 7.54 16.34 24.29
N GLY A 119 7.44 17.56 24.82
CA GLY A 119 8.38 18.66 24.58
C GLY A 119 9.83 18.35 25.02
N LYS A 120 10.06 17.28 25.79
CA LYS A 120 11.40 16.80 26.16
C LYS A 120 12.03 15.93 25.08
N TYR A 121 11.26 15.42 24.11
CA TYR A 121 11.75 14.61 22.99
C TYR A 121 11.74 15.47 21.71
N PRO A 122 12.91 15.86 21.17
CA PRO A 122 12.98 16.78 20.04
C PRO A 122 12.16 16.34 18.81
N ASN A 123 12.10 15.04 18.55
CA ASN A 123 11.31 14.48 17.45
C ASN A 123 9.80 14.63 17.69
N CYS A 124 9.33 14.43 18.92
CA CYS A 124 7.91 14.61 19.25
C CYS A 124 7.55 16.10 19.31
N ALA A 125 8.46 16.96 19.77
CA ALA A 125 8.31 18.42 19.77
C ALA A 125 8.26 19.01 18.35
N ALA A 126 9.12 18.54 17.44
CA ALA A 126 9.13 18.95 16.03
C ALA A 126 7.84 18.56 15.29
N LEU A 127 7.18 17.49 15.73
CA LEU A 127 5.87 17.07 15.24
C LEU A 127 4.70 17.81 15.92
N GLY A 128 4.97 18.77 16.82
CA GLY A 128 3.94 19.53 17.54
C GLY A 128 3.15 18.71 18.56
N ILE A 129 3.64 17.54 18.95
CA ILE A 129 2.97 16.63 19.88
C ILE A 129 3.23 17.12 21.31
N ASN A 130 2.20 17.17 22.14
CA ASN A 130 2.24 17.64 23.54
C ASN A 130 1.52 16.63 24.46
N GLY A 131 1.86 16.60 25.76
CA GLY A 131 1.25 15.67 26.75
C GLY A 131 1.98 14.34 26.95
N HIS A 132 1.22 13.25 27.15
CA HIS A 132 1.74 11.89 27.37
C HIS A 132 1.92 11.18 26.03
N CYS A 133 2.99 11.49 25.30
CA CYS A 133 3.33 10.80 24.05
C CYS A 133 4.28 9.62 24.26
N CYS A 134 5.04 9.61 25.38
CA CYS A 134 6.22 8.77 25.53
C CYS A 134 6.41 8.11 26.90
N PRO A 135 5.56 7.15 27.31
CA PRO A 135 4.52 6.50 26.52
C PRO A 135 3.24 7.31 26.33
N THR A 136 2.44 6.89 25.34
CA THR A 136 1.06 7.32 25.12
C THR A 136 0.21 7.10 26.36
N ASP A 137 -0.99 7.69 26.39
CA ASP A 137 -2.04 7.37 27.37
C ASP A 137 -2.41 5.87 27.40
N THR A 138 -2.01 5.10 26.37
CA THR A 138 -2.21 3.66 26.25
C THR A 138 -0.97 2.83 26.58
N GLY A 139 0.11 3.46 27.06
CA GLY A 139 1.35 2.76 27.40
C GLY A 139 2.25 2.43 26.20
N LEU A 140 1.90 2.88 25.00
CA LEU A 140 2.67 2.64 23.78
C LEU A 140 3.78 3.68 23.65
N MET A 141 5.01 3.25 23.36
CA MET A 141 6.06 4.19 22.97
C MET A 141 5.90 4.54 21.50
N LEU A 142 5.59 5.80 21.18
CA LEU A 142 5.62 6.26 19.79
C LEU A 142 7.06 6.24 19.26
N GLY A 143 7.22 6.08 17.95
CA GLY A 143 8.55 6.02 17.32
C GLY A 143 9.42 7.27 17.52
N CYS A 144 8.81 8.41 17.93
CA CYS A 144 9.53 9.63 18.28
C CYS A 144 10.06 9.66 19.73
N CYS A 145 9.69 8.66 20.56
CA CYS A 145 9.98 8.57 22.00
C CYS A 145 11.29 7.87 22.34
N SER A 146 11.91 7.21 21.37
CA SER A 146 13.22 6.59 21.54
C SER A 146 14.28 7.70 21.52
N GLU A 147 15.14 7.75 22.55
CA GLU A 147 16.49 8.24 22.30
C GLU A 147 17.16 7.22 21.40
N LEU A 148 17.03 7.42 20.09
CA LEU A 148 18.00 6.88 19.16
C LEU A 148 19.35 7.38 19.66
N GLY A 149 20.16 6.47 20.19
CA GLY A 149 21.57 6.73 20.41
C GLY A 149 22.12 7.31 19.11
N ALA A 150 22.38 8.62 19.11
CA ALA A 150 23.09 9.38 18.10
C ALA A 150 22.95 8.89 16.64
N ALA A 151 21.72 8.72 16.15
CA ALA A 151 21.40 8.83 14.75
C ALA A 151 19.89 9.07 14.65
N GLY A 152 19.49 10.28 14.29
CA GLY A 152 18.13 10.48 13.74
C GLY A 152 17.93 9.60 12.49
N PRO A 153 16.81 9.74 11.76
CA PRO A 153 16.85 9.32 10.35
C PRO A 153 18.16 9.84 9.75
N PRO A 154 18.93 9.00 9.02
CA PRO A 154 20.24 9.40 8.53
C PRO A 154 20.10 10.79 7.91
N PRO A 155 20.93 11.76 8.33
CA PRO A 155 20.76 13.12 7.88
C PRO A 155 20.77 13.12 6.36
N VAL A 156 19.71 13.67 5.76
CA VAL A 156 19.62 13.84 4.31
C VAL A 156 20.91 14.51 3.85
N LEU A 157 21.68 13.81 3.02
CA LEU A 157 22.96 14.31 2.54
C LEU A 157 22.74 15.61 1.78
N PRO A 158 23.73 16.52 1.77
CA PRO A 158 23.59 17.78 1.03
C PRO A 158 23.31 17.49 -0.46
N PRO A 159 22.57 18.38 -1.16
CA PRO A 159 22.34 18.24 -2.58
C PRO A 159 23.65 18.17 -3.37
N ALA A 160 23.65 17.43 -4.47
CA ALA A 160 24.74 17.46 -5.44
C ALA A 160 24.86 18.83 -6.12
N GLU A 161 25.99 19.11 -6.78
CA GLU A 161 26.22 20.39 -7.49
C GLU A 161 25.26 20.61 -8.67
N GLY A 162 24.59 19.56 -9.15
CA GLY A 162 23.66 19.61 -10.26
C GLY A 162 22.76 18.37 -10.32
N PRO A 163 21.85 18.32 -11.30
CA PRO A 163 20.93 17.19 -11.46
C PRO A 163 21.67 15.94 -11.94
N GLY A 164 20.99 14.79 -11.81
CA GLY A 164 21.46 13.52 -12.34
C GLY A 164 21.67 13.56 -13.85
N LYS A 165 22.40 12.56 -14.36
CA LYS A 165 22.55 12.39 -15.80
C LYS A 165 21.19 12.17 -16.45
N LEU A 166 21.03 12.66 -17.69
CA LEU A 166 19.85 12.37 -18.48
C LEU A 166 19.83 10.88 -18.81
N MET A 167 18.75 10.20 -18.45
CA MET A 167 18.53 8.79 -18.73
C MET A 167 17.30 8.64 -19.61
N THR A 168 17.33 7.65 -20.50
CA THR A 168 16.18 7.31 -21.35
C THR A 168 15.99 5.81 -21.36
N ALA A 169 14.76 5.35 -21.13
CA ALA A 169 14.41 3.95 -21.13
C ALA A 169 12.97 3.74 -21.59
N TYR A 170 12.60 2.49 -21.88
CA TYR A 170 11.20 2.14 -22.07
C TYR A 170 10.57 1.72 -20.75
N MET A 171 9.47 2.36 -20.40
CA MET A 171 8.57 1.90 -19.34
C MET A 171 7.25 1.49 -19.95
N TYR A 172 6.62 0.50 -19.35
CA TYR A 172 5.44 -0.16 -19.86
C TYR A 172 4.28 -0.01 -18.88
N ARG A 173 3.08 -0.06 -19.44
CA ARG A 173 1.83 -0.11 -18.67
C ARG A 173 0.85 -1.06 -19.32
N VAL A 174 0.38 -2.04 -18.55
CA VAL A 174 -0.82 -2.81 -18.91
C VAL A 174 -2.07 -1.95 -18.70
N ALA A 175 -2.92 -1.86 -19.72
CA ALA A 175 -4.14 -1.06 -19.70
C ALA A 175 -5.32 -1.79 -20.36
N ASN A 176 -6.54 -1.37 -20.01
CA ASN A 176 -7.76 -1.69 -20.74
C ASN A 176 -7.92 -0.72 -21.93
N ASP A 177 -9.06 -0.77 -22.62
CA ASP A 177 -9.36 0.07 -23.78
C ASP A 177 -9.77 1.51 -23.45
N GLU A 178 -9.86 1.84 -22.16
CA GLU A 178 -10.12 3.21 -21.75
C GLU A 178 -8.83 4.03 -21.83
N ASP A 179 -8.90 5.20 -22.46
CA ASP A 179 -7.79 6.15 -22.55
C ASP A 179 -8.00 7.28 -21.54
N TYR A 180 -7.14 7.32 -20.53
CA TYR A 180 -7.07 8.42 -19.55
C TYR A 180 -5.74 9.15 -19.66
N PRO A 181 -5.72 10.48 -19.44
CA PRO A 181 -4.49 11.23 -19.28
C PRO A 181 -3.60 10.61 -18.20
N ILE A 182 -2.31 10.45 -18.50
CA ILE A 182 -1.33 9.97 -17.53
C ILE A 182 -1.02 11.11 -16.57
N ASN A 183 -1.53 11.04 -15.34
CA ASN A 183 -1.31 12.06 -14.30
C ASN A 183 -1.07 11.42 -12.92
N GLY A 184 0.05 10.71 -12.77
CA GLY A 184 0.30 9.86 -11.60
C GLY A 184 0.04 8.40 -11.96
N VAL A 185 1.10 7.59 -12.06
CA VAL A 185 1.00 6.25 -12.63
C VAL A 185 2.07 5.31 -12.11
N ASN A 186 1.68 4.05 -11.91
CA ASN A 186 2.59 2.92 -11.78
C ASN A 186 2.94 2.40 -13.18
N MET A 187 4.23 2.26 -13.45
CA MET A 187 4.75 1.61 -14.66
C MET A 187 5.70 0.48 -14.26
N ALA A 188 6.17 -0.28 -15.24
CA ALA A 188 7.23 -1.26 -15.04
C ALA A 188 8.21 -1.27 -16.21
N ASN A 189 9.35 -1.93 -16.06
CA ASN A 189 10.08 -2.40 -17.24
C ASN A 189 9.34 -3.60 -17.87
N LEU A 190 9.80 -4.07 -19.03
CA LEU A 190 9.13 -5.14 -19.75
C LEU A 190 9.05 -6.43 -18.92
N ALA A 191 10.11 -6.75 -18.17
CA ALA A 191 10.12 -7.89 -17.26
C ALA A 191 9.05 -7.76 -16.16
N GLY A 192 8.88 -6.57 -15.58
CA GLY A 192 7.87 -6.31 -14.55
C GLY A 192 6.44 -6.42 -15.06
N ASP A 193 6.15 -5.90 -16.25
CA ASP A 193 4.82 -6.04 -16.84
C ASP A 193 4.54 -7.47 -17.30
N MET A 194 5.55 -8.21 -17.76
CA MET A 194 5.40 -9.64 -18.05
C MET A 194 5.14 -10.46 -16.79
N TRP A 195 5.79 -10.12 -15.68
CA TRP A 195 5.48 -10.70 -14.39
C TRP A 195 4.03 -10.40 -14.00
N TYR A 196 3.57 -9.14 -14.11
CA TYR A 196 2.21 -8.74 -13.74
C TYR A 196 1.15 -9.44 -14.58
N LEU A 197 1.34 -9.48 -15.91
CA LEU A 197 0.45 -10.15 -16.83
C LEU A 197 0.27 -11.62 -16.45
N HIS A 198 1.38 -12.34 -16.29
CA HIS A 198 1.36 -13.78 -16.03
C HIS A 198 0.97 -14.14 -14.59
N ASN A 199 1.29 -13.28 -13.62
CA ASN A 199 1.03 -13.54 -12.21
C ASN A 199 -0.35 -13.10 -11.75
N GLU A 200 -0.94 -12.07 -12.37
CA GLU A 200 -2.14 -11.44 -11.84
C GLU A 200 -3.24 -11.18 -12.86
N VAL A 201 -2.97 -11.19 -14.17
CA VAL A 201 -3.96 -10.76 -15.17
C VAL A 201 -4.60 -11.96 -15.87
N VAL A 202 -3.79 -12.79 -16.52
CA VAL A 202 -4.26 -13.82 -17.47
C VAL A 202 -4.83 -15.08 -16.81
N GLN A 203 -4.64 -15.22 -15.49
CA GLN A 203 -5.25 -16.28 -14.68
C GLN A 203 -6.75 -16.03 -14.36
N HIS A 204 -7.27 -14.85 -14.71
CA HIS A 204 -8.66 -14.48 -14.50
C HIS A 204 -9.47 -14.52 -15.80
N CYS A 205 -10.78 -14.73 -15.64
CA CYS A 205 -11.77 -14.63 -16.72
C CYS A 205 -12.91 -13.72 -16.20
N PRO A 206 -13.10 -12.51 -16.77
CA PRO A 206 -12.23 -11.84 -17.77
C PRO A 206 -10.83 -11.54 -17.20
N ARG A 207 -9.89 -11.09 -18.05
CA ARG A 207 -8.58 -10.60 -17.58
C ARG A 207 -8.82 -9.60 -16.45
N LYS A 208 -8.02 -9.65 -15.39
CA LYS A 208 -8.14 -8.73 -14.24
C LYS A 208 -8.28 -7.29 -14.76
N PHE A 209 -9.29 -6.55 -14.29
CA PHE A 209 -9.64 -5.19 -14.72
C PHE A 209 -9.92 -5.00 -16.22
N ASN A 210 -10.26 -6.06 -16.95
CA ASN A 210 -10.45 -6.05 -18.41
C ASN A 210 -9.24 -5.50 -19.17
N MET A 211 -8.03 -5.87 -18.74
CA MET A 211 -6.80 -5.47 -19.43
C MET A 211 -6.75 -6.06 -20.85
N GLU A 212 -6.26 -5.26 -21.80
CA GLU A 212 -6.40 -5.50 -23.24
C GLU A 212 -5.12 -5.19 -24.02
N ARG A 213 -4.27 -4.29 -23.51
CA ARG A 213 -3.09 -3.78 -24.21
C ARG A 213 -1.90 -3.57 -23.29
N LEU A 214 -0.72 -3.69 -23.88
CA LEU A 214 0.55 -3.29 -23.28
C LEU A 214 1.01 -1.99 -23.97
N LEU A 215 1.00 -0.89 -23.22
CA LEU A 215 1.47 0.41 -23.66
C LEU A 215 2.98 0.51 -23.42
N ARG A 216 3.73 1.05 -24.38
CA ARG A 216 5.16 1.37 -24.25
C ARG A 216 5.34 2.88 -24.28
N PHE A 217 6.08 3.40 -23.30
CA PHE A 217 6.44 4.80 -23.20
C PHE A 217 7.96 4.93 -23.23
N LYS A 218 8.48 5.83 -24.05
CA LYS A 218 9.86 6.30 -23.93
C LYS A 218 9.88 7.34 -22.81
N VAL A 219 10.57 7.01 -21.73
CA VAL A 219 10.68 7.87 -20.56
C VAL A 219 12.05 8.48 -20.55
N THR A 220 12.11 9.81 -20.53
CA THR A 220 13.34 10.56 -20.30
C THR A 220 13.31 11.12 -18.89
N MET A 221 14.36 10.94 -18.10
CA MET A 221 14.35 11.37 -16.70
C MET A 221 15.71 11.89 -16.22
N ARG A 222 15.67 12.68 -15.15
CA ARG A 222 16.81 13.09 -14.34
C ARG A 222 16.46 13.07 -12.86
N ALA A 223 17.40 12.61 -12.05
CA ALA A 223 17.35 12.82 -10.62
C ALA A 223 17.51 14.30 -10.29
N THR A 224 16.86 14.74 -9.21
CA THR A 224 17.09 16.07 -8.64
C THR A 224 18.47 16.12 -7.97
N PRO A 225 19.06 17.32 -7.81
CA PRO A 225 20.29 17.47 -7.03
C PRO A 225 20.17 16.90 -5.61
N GLU A 226 19.01 17.05 -4.97
CA GLU A 226 18.74 16.55 -3.62
C GLU A 226 18.76 15.01 -3.56
N LEU A 227 18.14 14.35 -4.55
CA LEU A 227 18.14 12.89 -4.64
C LEU A 227 19.53 12.36 -5.00
N LEU A 228 20.19 12.99 -5.97
CA LEU A 228 21.53 12.61 -6.39
C LEU A 228 22.57 12.81 -5.27
N GLY A 229 22.37 13.80 -4.40
CA GLY A 229 23.16 14.00 -3.19
C GLY A 229 23.10 12.79 -2.24
N GLN A 230 22.04 11.97 -2.32
CA GLN A 230 21.92 10.70 -1.61
C GLN A 230 22.63 9.53 -2.34
N GLY A 231 23.30 9.78 -3.47
CA GLY A 231 24.00 8.77 -4.25
C GLY A 231 23.11 7.90 -5.14
N ARG A 232 21.85 8.30 -5.38
CA ARG A 232 20.86 7.53 -6.14
C ARG A 232 20.11 8.37 -7.17
N ASN A 233 19.58 7.72 -8.20
CA ASN A 233 18.81 8.34 -9.28
C ASN A 233 17.30 8.12 -9.13
N PHE A 234 16.90 7.10 -8.37
CA PHE A 234 15.53 6.80 -8.03
C PHE A 234 15.31 6.92 -6.53
N ASP A 235 14.10 7.31 -6.14
CA ASP A 235 13.63 7.11 -4.77
C ASP A 235 12.88 5.77 -4.64
N ALA A 236 12.41 5.43 -3.44
CA ALA A 236 11.59 4.25 -3.24
C ALA A 236 10.28 4.36 -4.02
N PHE A 237 9.87 3.24 -4.61
CA PHE A 237 8.55 3.11 -5.22
C PHE A 237 7.45 3.47 -4.23
N VAL A 238 6.50 4.25 -4.71
CA VAL A 238 5.24 4.51 -4.01
C VAL A 238 4.07 4.20 -4.93
N ALA A 239 3.09 3.44 -4.45
CA ALA A 239 1.95 3.05 -5.26
C ALA A 239 1.09 4.26 -5.66
N MET A 240 0.84 4.40 -6.96
CA MET A 240 -0.02 5.42 -7.58
C MET A 240 -1.36 4.81 -8.02
N ASP A 241 -2.32 4.75 -7.10
CA ASP A 241 -3.65 4.21 -7.37
C ASP A 241 -4.62 5.31 -7.73
N GLN A 242 -5.26 5.19 -8.90
CA GLN A 242 -6.18 6.21 -9.43
C GLN A 242 -5.59 7.63 -9.34
N ALA A 243 -4.31 7.77 -9.74
CA ALA A 243 -3.55 9.02 -9.76
C ALA A 243 -3.15 9.60 -8.38
N LYS A 244 -3.47 8.91 -7.27
CA LYS A 244 -3.08 9.24 -5.91
C LYS A 244 -1.95 8.35 -5.42
N CYS A 245 -1.00 8.92 -4.70
CA CYS A 245 -0.06 8.15 -3.90
C CYS A 245 -0.77 7.62 -2.64
N THR A 246 -0.85 6.29 -2.52
CA THR A 246 -1.62 5.59 -1.48
C THR A 246 -0.75 5.05 -0.34
N VAL A 247 0.56 5.24 -0.41
CA VAL A 247 1.49 4.90 0.66
C VAL A 247 1.44 5.98 1.75
N PRO A 248 1.60 5.63 3.05
CA PRO A 248 1.66 6.65 4.11
C PRO A 248 2.84 7.61 3.93
N MET A 249 2.60 8.90 4.18
CA MET A 249 3.62 9.96 4.20
C MET A 249 4.37 10.17 2.87
N CYS A 250 3.68 10.05 1.73
CA CYS A 250 4.31 10.25 0.41
C CYS A 250 5.05 11.59 0.31
N THR A 251 4.38 12.67 0.68
CA THR A 251 4.92 14.03 0.59
C THR A 251 6.14 14.18 1.50
N GLU A 252 5.99 13.88 2.77
CA GLU A 252 7.00 14.14 3.79
C GLU A 252 8.25 13.26 3.63
N LYS A 253 8.10 12.01 3.15
CA LYS A 253 9.21 11.08 3.00
C LYS A 253 9.89 11.13 1.64
N HIS A 254 9.16 11.48 0.58
CA HIS A 254 9.65 11.34 -0.79
C HIS A 254 9.78 12.69 -1.51
N TRP A 255 8.79 13.57 -1.43
CA TRP A 255 8.76 14.78 -2.27
C TRP A 255 9.21 16.08 -1.59
N ASP A 256 8.98 16.22 -0.29
CA ASP A 256 9.52 17.32 0.52
C ASP A 256 11.06 17.26 0.62
N PRO A 257 11.71 16.10 0.77
CA PRO A 257 13.17 16.06 0.74
C PRO A 257 13.72 16.17 -0.69
N PHE A 258 13.14 15.47 -1.67
CA PHE A 258 13.80 15.22 -2.96
C PHE A 258 13.13 15.87 -4.17
N GLY A 259 11.96 16.48 -4.03
CA GLY A 259 11.10 16.88 -5.14
C GLY A 259 10.29 15.69 -5.69
N TYR A 260 9.47 15.94 -6.70
CA TYR A 260 8.61 14.91 -7.33
C TYR A 260 9.42 13.96 -8.21
N VAL A 261 10.23 13.13 -7.58
CA VAL A 261 11.16 12.19 -8.22
C VAL A 261 10.47 10.90 -8.64
N VAL A 262 11.05 10.22 -9.64
CA VAL A 262 10.61 8.89 -10.04
C VAL A 262 11.08 7.88 -8.99
N GLY A 263 10.16 7.06 -8.51
CA GLY A 263 10.47 5.97 -7.59
C GLY A 263 10.66 4.65 -8.33
N CYS A 264 11.40 3.71 -7.75
CA CYS A 264 11.49 2.35 -8.27
C CYS A 264 11.53 1.28 -7.17
N GLN A 265 11.20 0.05 -7.55
CA GLN A 265 11.29 -1.13 -6.69
C GLN A 265 11.59 -2.36 -7.53
N PRO A 266 12.69 -3.09 -7.24
CA PRO A 266 12.90 -4.41 -7.81
C PRO A 266 11.81 -5.37 -7.34
N ASN A 267 11.19 -6.06 -8.27
CA ASN A 267 10.25 -7.13 -7.97
C ASN A 267 10.99 -8.46 -7.83
N ASN A 268 11.07 -8.94 -6.59
CA ASN A 268 11.64 -10.26 -6.29
C ASN A 268 10.56 -11.25 -5.80
N VAL A 269 9.28 -10.92 -5.95
CA VAL A 269 8.18 -11.71 -5.43
C VAL A 269 7.60 -12.58 -6.55
N GLY A 270 7.37 -13.87 -6.30
CA GLY A 270 6.70 -14.78 -7.24
C GLY A 270 7.62 -15.51 -8.22
N GLN A 271 7.15 -16.65 -8.73
CA GLN A 271 7.92 -17.57 -9.57
C GLN A 271 7.73 -17.34 -11.09
N VAL A 272 7.53 -16.10 -11.55
CA VAL A 272 7.51 -15.86 -13.01
C VAL A 272 8.94 -15.77 -13.50
N ALA A 273 9.35 -16.73 -14.31
CA ALA A 273 10.65 -16.69 -14.97
C ALA A 273 10.59 -15.73 -16.16
N VAL A 274 11.28 -14.60 -16.05
CA VAL A 274 11.46 -13.61 -17.12
C VAL A 274 12.93 -13.18 -17.17
N PRO A 275 13.51 -12.92 -18.36
CA PRO A 275 14.83 -12.33 -18.46
C PRO A 275 14.91 -10.96 -17.78
N GLY A 276 16.06 -10.68 -17.16
CA GLY A 276 16.31 -9.42 -16.45
C GLY A 276 15.68 -9.38 -15.06
N SER A 277 15.83 -8.24 -14.39
CA SER A 277 15.18 -7.98 -13.10
C SER A 277 13.87 -7.25 -13.37
N PRO A 278 12.71 -7.78 -12.95
CA PRO A 278 11.47 -7.03 -13.03
C PRO A 278 11.52 -5.84 -12.06
N VAL A 279 11.14 -4.65 -12.53
CA VAL A 279 11.19 -3.40 -11.75
C VAL A 279 9.89 -2.65 -11.96
N TRP A 280 9.30 -2.17 -10.86
CA TRP A 280 8.21 -1.20 -10.89
C TRP A 280 8.74 0.21 -10.73
N TYR A 281 8.03 1.15 -11.35
CA TYR A 281 8.31 2.58 -11.29
C TYR A 281 7.06 3.35 -10.88
N SER A 282 7.25 4.37 -10.05
CA SER A 282 6.19 5.30 -9.65
C SER A 282 6.49 6.70 -10.19
N LEU A 283 5.60 7.21 -11.05
CA LEU A 283 5.77 8.49 -11.71
C LEU A 283 4.73 9.49 -11.16
N PRO A 284 5.13 10.43 -10.28
CA PRO A 284 4.21 11.38 -9.68
C PRO A 284 3.74 12.45 -10.68
N GLY A 285 2.43 12.48 -10.94
CA GLY A 285 1.76 13.56 -11.68
C GLY A 285 1.43 14.75 -10.78
N THR A 286 0.66 15.71 -11.29
CA THR A 286 0.16 16.85 -10.50
C THR A 286 -0.80 16.38 -9.42
N CYS A 287 -0.85 17.08 -8.28
CA CYS A 287 -1.73 16.77 -7.15
C CYS A 287 -1.69 15.28 -6.75
N PRO A 288 -0.51 14.66 -6.57
CA PRO A 288 -0.41 13.24 -6.27
C PRO A 288 -0.93 12.90 -4.87
N SER A 289 -1.30 13.87 -4.02
CA SER A 289 -2.01 13.63 -2.76
C SER A 289 -3.50 13.29 -2.91
N LYS A 290 -4.08 13.44 -4.12
CA LYS A 290 -5.51 13.28 -4.39
C LYS A 290 -5.82 12.26 -5.47
N PHE A 291 -6.99 11.63 -5.36
CA PHE A 291 -7.51 10.77 -6.42
C PHE A 291 -7.84 11.59 -7.67
N TYR A 292 -7.88 10.93 -8.83
CA TYR A 292 -8.13 11.55 -10.13
C TYR A 292 -9.31 12.52 -10.14
N PHE A 293 -10.44 12.12 -9.53
CA PHE A 293 -11.69 12.89 -9.47
C PHE A 293 -11.69 14.01 -8.42
N GLU A 294 -10.65 14.11 -7.58
CA GLU A 294 -10.49 15.15 -6.56
C GLU A 294 -9.44 16.19 -6.93
N LYS A 295 -8.71 16.00 -8.05
CA LYS A 295 -7.67 16.94 -8.49
C LYS A 295 -8.29 18.25 -8.95
N THR A 296 -7.88 19.34 -8.32
CA THR A 296 -8.27 20.71 -8.69
C THR A 296 -7.10 21.47 -9.31
N ALA A 297 -7.40 22.58 -9.98
CA ALA A 297 -6.36 23.49 -10.48
C ALA A 297 -5.48 24.01 -9.33
N ALA A 298 -6.09 24.39 -8.20
CA ALA A 298 -5.37 24.86 -7.01
C ALA A 298 -4.43 23.78 -6.45
N CYS A 299 -4.88 22.53 -6.38
CA CYS A 299 -4.02 21.43 -5.94
C CYS A 299 -2.90 21.13 -6.95
N SER A 300 -3.20 21.18 -8.25
CA SER A 300 -2.18 20.96 -9.29
C SER A 300 -1.11 22.06 -9.32
N GLU A 301 -1.47 23.28 -8.92
CA GLU A 301 -0.52 24.39 -8.76
C GLU A 301 0.32 24.24 -7.49
N ALA A 302 -0.30 23.83 -6.37
CA ALA A 302 0.40 23.58 -5.12
C ALA A 302 1.33 22.36 -5.19
N GLU A 303 0.91 21.34 -5.94
CA GLU A 303 1.64 20.09 -6.13
C GLU A 303 1.83 19.81 -7.64
N PRO A 304 2.82 20.42 -8.30
CA PRO A 304 2.98 20.34 -9.75
C PRO A 304 3.39 18.94 -10.28
N GLY A 305 3.83 18.03 -9.41
CA GLY A 305 4.31 16.72 -9.83
C GLY A 305 5.67 16.78 -10.52
N GLY A 306 6.12 15.65 -11.07
CA GLY A 306 7.44 15.50 -11.70
C GLY A 306 7.42 15.57 -13.23
N ALA A 307 6.23 15.54 -13.84
CA ALA A 307 6.07 15.51 -15.28
C ALA A 307 6.48 16.85 -15.92
N CYS A 308 7.51 16.80 -16.76
CA CYS A 308 7.94 17.93 -17.59
C CYS A 308 6.97 18.17 -18.75
N PRO A 309 6.73 19.43 -19.15
CA PRO A 309 5.88 19.75 -20.30
C PRO A 309 6.54 19.45 -21.65
N THR A 310 7.87 19.35 -21.69
CA THR A 310 8.67 19.10 -22.90
C THR A 310 9.75 18.05 -22.63
N PRO A 311 10.42 17.51 -23.66
CA PRO A 311 11.55 16.58 -23.51
C PRO A 311 12.76 17.17 -22.77
N ASP A 312 12.81 18.49 -22.55
CA ASP A 312 13.88 19.17 -21.83
C ASP A 312 13.73 18.94 -20.32
N VAL A 313 14.11 17.74 -19.87
CA VAL A 313 14.07 17.36 -18.46
C VAL A 313 15.20 18.05 -17.71
N SER A 314 14.85 19.06 -16.92
CA SER A 314 15.82 19.87 -16.16
C SER A 314 16.42 19.10 -14.99
N GLY A 315 15.65 18.20 -14.36
CA GLY A 315 15.97 17.64 -13.05
C GLY A 315 15.66 18.61 -11.90
N SER A 316 14.79 19.61 -12.13
CA SER A 316 14.24 20.41 -11.03
C SER A 316 13.22 19.60 -10.23
N ARG A 317 12.88 20.09 -9.03
CA ARG A 317 11.94 19.43 -8.11
C ARG A 317 10.55 19.14 -8.71
N ASN A 318 10.19 19.79 -9.81
CA ASN A 318 8.91 19.67 -10.51
C ASN A 318 9.04 19.31 -12.00
N CYS A 319 10.23 18.91 -12.45
CA CYS A 319 10.48 18.46 -13.81
C CYS A 319 11.61 17.42 -13.78
N THR A 320 11.21 16.19 -13.46
CA THR A 320 12.09 15.03 -13.25
C THR A 320 11.94 13.97 -14.32
N TYR A 321 10.81 13.95 -15.05
CA TYR A 321 10.59 13.01 -16.15
C TYR A 321 9.71 13.57 -17.27
N TYR A 322 9.89 13.06 -18.48
CA TYR A 322 9.03 13.29 -19.63
C TYR A 322 8.59 11.95 -20.22
N LEU A 323 7.30 11.86 -20.58
CA LEU A 323 6.69 10.67 -21.17
C LEU A 323 6.35 10.92 -22.64
N GLU A 324 6.89 10.06 -23.50
CA GLU A 324 6.54 10.00 -24.93
C GLU A 324 5.89 8.65 -25.21
N ARG A 325 4.70 8.63 -25.85
CA ARG A 325 4.09 7.36 -26.29
C ARG A 325 4.99 6.74 -27.37
N ALA A 326 5.39 5.49 -27.15
CA ALA A 326 6.33 4.76 -28.00
C ALA A 326 5.73 3.47 -28.57
N GLY A 327 4.40 3.47 -28.77
CA GLY A 327 3.64 2.36 -29.33
C GLY A 327 2.87 1.55 -28.29
N GLU A 328 2.01 0.68 -28.79
CA GLU A 328 1.22 -0.25 -28.00
C GLU A 328 1.01 -1.55 -28.77
N ILE A 329 0.73 -2.63 -28.04
CA ILE A 329 0.36 -3.93 -28.61
C ILE A 329 -0.88 -4.48 -27.90
N ARG A 330 -1.70 -5.25 -28.61
CA ARG A 330 -2.83 -5.96 -28.01
C ARG A 330 -2.32 -7.23 -27.33
N LEU A 331 -2.89 -7.56 -26.17
CA LEU A 331 -2.60 -8.83 -25.50
C LEU A 331 -3.10 -10.04 -26.33
N ASP A 332 -4.12 -9.82 -27.16
CA ASP A 332 -4.63 -10.81 -28.11
C ASP A 332 -3.63 -11.13 -29.23
N ASP A 333 -2.79 -10.17 -29.61
CA ASP A 333 -1.70 -10.40 -30.58
C ASP A 333 -0.61 -11.30 -29.98
N LEU A 334 -0.43 -11.24 -28.65
CA LEU A 334 0.51 -12.10 -27.93
C LEU A 334 -0.03 -13.51 -27.75
N SER A 335 -1.27 -13.63 -27.30
CA SER A 335 -1.86 -14.95 -27.03
C SER A 335 -2.39 -15.64 -28.28
N GLY A 336 -2.67 -14.89 -29.35
CA GLY A 336 -3.35 -15.39 -30.54
C GLY A 336 -4.86 -15.61 -30.34
N ILE A 337 -5.42 -15.23 -29.19
CA ILE A 337 -6.85 -15.35 -28.89
C ILE A 337 -7.51 -14.00 -29.14
N LYS A 338 -8.27 -13.89 -30.23
CA LYS A 338 -8.97 -12.65 -30.58
C LYS A 338 -10.16 -12.39 -29.64
N ASN A 339 -10.26 -11.15 -29.17
CA ASN A 339 -11.28 -10.64 -28.26
C ASN A 339 -11.43 -11.51 -27.01
N TYR A 340 -10.32 -11.84 -26.34
CA TYR A 340 -10.31 -12.82 -25.25
C TYR A 340 -11.38 -12.53 -24.18
N ASN A 341 -11.55 -11.28 -23.73
CA ASN A 341 -12.52 -10.95 -22.68
C ASN A 341 -13.96 -11.29 -23.10
N ALA A 342 -14.31 -11.12 -24.38
CA ALA A 342 -15.61 -11.53 -24.92
C ALA A 342 -15.74 -13.05 -25.02
N VAL A 343 -14.68 -13.76 -25.45
CA VAL A 343 -14.65 -15.23 -25.48
C VAL A 343 -14.84 -15.80 -24.07
N CYS A 344 -14.12 -15.26 -23.09
CA CYS A 344 -14.27 -15.63 -21.68
C CYS A 344 -15.71 -15.39 -21.19
N ALA A 345 -16.32 -14.23 -21.48
CA ALA A 345 -17.69 -13.95 -21.04
C ALA A 345 -18.72 -14.96 -21.59
N GLN A 346 -18.48 -15.52 -22.78
CA GLN A 346 -19.35 -16.50 -23.41
C GLN A 346 -19.09 -17.94 -22.94
N THR A 347 -17.83 -18.29 -22.68
CA THR A 347 -17.39 -19.68 -22.50
C THR A 347 -16.94 -20.02 -21.08
N GLY A 348 -16.61 -19.02 -20.26
CA GLY A 348 -15.93 -19.18 -18.98
C GLY A 348 -14.46 -19.62 -19.10
N GLN A 349 -13.90 -19.69 -20.32
CA GLN A 349 -12.52 -20.13 -20.52
C GLN A 349 -11.51 -19.08 -20.03
N ARG A 350 -10.66 -19.49 -19.08
CA ARG A 350 -9.48 -18.72 -18.64
C ARG A 350 -8.36 -18.83 -19.67
N GLU A 351 -7.53 -17.80 -19.82
CA GLU A 351 -6.40 -17.77 -20.76
C GLU A 351 -5.23 -18.64 -20.31
N TYR A 352 -5.06 -18.76 -19.00
CA TYR A 352 -4.01 -19.49 -18.32
C TYR A 352 -4.57 -20.21 -17.09
N ASP A 353 -4.22 -21.47 -16.93
CA ASP A 353 -4.58 -22.28 -15.77
C ASP A 353 -3.38 -22.48 -14.85
N VAL A 354 -3.46 -21.85 -13.68
CA VAL A 354 -2.41 -21.86 -12.65
C VAL A 354 -2.08 -23.25 -12.13
N PHE A 355 -3.03 -24.19 -12.16
CA PHE A 355 -2.82 -25.53 -11.61
C PHE A 355 -2.05 -26.44 -12.55
N THR A 356 -2.27 -26.27 -13.85
CA THR A 356 -1.59 -27.07 -14.89
C THR A 356 -0.37 -26.36 -15.47
N ASP A 357 -0.16 -25.08 -15.15
CA ASP A 357 0.88 -24.20 -15.73
C ASP A 357 0.79 -24.14 -17.26
N MET A 358 -0.44 -24.10 -17.78
CA MET A 358 -0.72 -24.16 -19.21
C MET A 358 -1.63 -23.01 -19.65
N GLY A 359 -1.30 -22.43 -20.81
CA GLY A 359 -2.26 -21.61 -21.54
C GLY A 359 -3.42 -22.46 -22.05
N VAL A 360 -4.62 -21.89 -22.09
CA VAL A 360 -5.83 -22.55 -22.59
C VAL A 360 -6.33 -21.79 -23.81
N GLY A 361 -6.36 -22.47 -24.96
CA GLY A 361 -6.59 -21.81 -26.27
C GLY A 361 -5.36 -21.09 -26.81
N THR A 362 -4.24 -21.11 -26.08
CA THR A 362 -2.94 -20.57 -26.48
C THR A 362 -1.81 -21.35 -25.82
N LYS A 363 -0.62 -21.38 -26.44
CA LYS A 363 0.61 -21.88 -25.81
C LYS A 363 1.48 -20.76 -25.24
N PHE A 364 1.14 -19.50 -25.51
CA PHE A 364 1.96 -18.36 -25.13
C PHE A 364 2.17 -18.30 -23.60
N TRP A 365 1.11 -18.57 -22.82
CA TRP A 365 1.16 -18.53 -21.36
C TRP A 365 1.62 -19.84 -20.69
N SER A 366 1.97 -20.90 -21.44
CA SER A 366 2.40 -22.16 -20.83
C SER A 366 3.82 -22.11 -20.25
N GLY A 367 4.02 -22.52 -18.99
CA GLY A 367 5.32 -22.52 -18.33
C GLY A 367 5.68 -21.16 -17.73
N LYS A 368 5.07 -20.82 -16.60
CA LYS A 368 5.29 -19.60 -15.83
C LYS A 368 6.65 -19.58 -15.16
N THR A 369 7.11 -20.73 -14.71
CA THR A 369 8.41 -20.90 -14.02
C THR A 369 9.55 -21.30 -14.97
N ASP A 370 9.25 -21.52 -16.26
CA ASP A 370 10.21 -21.92 -17.28
C ASP A 370 10.93 -20.69 -17.85
N ALA A 371 12.25 -20.63 -17.67
CA ALA A 371 13.08 -19.51 -18.11
C ALA A 371 13.13 -19.35 -19.64
N GLU A 372 13.11 -20.45 -20.41
CA GLU A 372 13.08 -20.35 -21.87
C GLU A 372 11.70 -19.88 -22.35
N ALA A 373 10.62 -20.33 -21.71
CA ALA A 373 9.28 -19.83 -22.00
C ALA A 373 9.17 -18.33 -21.69
N GLY A 374 9.72 -17.90 -20.55
CA GLY A 374 9.88 -16.48 -20.20
C GLY A 374 10.60 -15.68 -21.27
N ALA A 375 11.78 -16.15 -21.70
CA ALA A 375 12.58 -15.50 -22.72
C ALA A 375 11.84 -15.41 -24.06
N ARG A 376 11.14 -16.47 -24.48
CA ARG A 376 10.33 -16.47 -25.70
C ARG A 376 9.21 -15.43 -25.67
N ARG A 377 8.55 -15.21 -24.52
CA ARG A 377 7.49 -14.19 -24.38
C ARG A 377 8.05 -12.77 -24.51
N VAL A 378 9.15 -12.49 -23.81
CA VAL A 378 9.82 -11.18 -23.88
C VAL A 378 10.31 -10.90 -25.30
N GLN A 379 10.91 -11.90 -25.96
CA GLN A 379 11.35 -11.77 -27.34
C GLN A 379 10.18 -11.53 -28.30
N ALA A 380 9.07 -12.26 -28.15
CA ALA A 380 7.89 -12.06 -28.99
C ALA A 380 7.34 -10.63 -28.90
N ILE A 381 7.36 -10.02 -27.71
CA ILE A 381 6.97 -8.62 -27.53
C ILE A 381 7.95 -7.69 -28.25
N ALA A 382 9.25 -7.91 -28.07
CA ALA A 382 10.28 -7.12 -28.75
C ALA A 382 10.17 -7.20 -30.27
N ASP A 383 9.90 -8.38 -30.82
CA ASP A 383 9.71 -8.61 -32.26
C ASP A 383 8.50 -7.85 -32.80
N ILE A 384 7.36 -7.88 -32.08
CA ILE A 384 6.15 -7.13 -32.48
C ILE A 384 6.43 -5.62 -32.45
N PHE A 385 7.14 -5.12 -31.44
CA PHE A 385 7.50 -3.70 -31.40
C PHE A 385 8.44 -3.31 -32.54
N ALA A 386 9.44 -4.15 -32.85
CA ALA A 386 10.37 -3.92 -33.96
C ALA A 386 9.66 -3.90 -35.33
N GLU A 387 8.69 -4.81 -35.52
CA GLU A 387 7.90 -4.89 -36.75
C GLU A 387 6.96 -3.68 -36.92
N ARG A 388 6.23 -3.31 -35.85
CA ARG A 388 5.17 -2.29 -35.93
C ARG A 388 5.67 -0.86 -35.75
N PHE A 389 6.80 -0.68 -35.08
CA PHE A 389 7.37 0.63 -34.77
C PHE A 389 8.86 0.69 -35.18
N PRO A 390 9.16 0.49 -36.48
CA PRO A 390 10.54 0.32 -36.96
C PRO A 390 11.43 1.57 -36.80
N ASP A 391 10.82 2.76 -36.66
CA ASP A 391 11.53 4.02 -36.44
C ASP A 391 12.01 4.21 -34.99
N MET A 392 11.66 3.28 -34.10
CA MET A 392 12.05 3.30 -32.69
C MET A 392 12.87 2.04 -32.36
N PRO A 393 13.90 2.13 -31.51
CA PRO A 393 14.57 0.93 -30.99
C PRO A 393 13.57 -0.06 -30.40
N ALA A 394 13.75 -1.35 -30.69
CA ALA A 394 12.90 -2.40 -30.13
C ALA A 394 13.02 -2.46 -28.59
N SER A 395 14.24 -2.24 -28.09
CA SER A 395 14.59 -2.17 -26.68
C SER A 395 15.53 -1.00 -26.39
N LEU A 396 15.56 -0.61 -25.12
CA LEU A 396 16.55 0.28 -24.52
C LEU A 396 17.02 -0.39 -23.23
N ASP A 397 18.22 -0.04 -22.76
CA ASP A 397 18.72 -0.56 -21.49
C ASP A 397 17.86 -0.05 -20.33
N ASP A 398 17.47 -0.96 -19.45
CA ASP A 398 16.73 -0.60 -18.25
C ASP A 398 17.66 0.12 -17.26
N PRO A 399 17.23 1.24 -16.66
CA PRO A 399 18.03 1.94 -15.67
C PRO A 399 18.07 1.11 -14.38
N VAL A 400 19.24 1.07 -13.75
CA VAL A 400 19.43 0.37 -12.48
C VAL A 400 18.60 1.05 -11.41
N CYS A 401 17.75 0.27 -10.73
CA CYS A 401 17.00 0.73 -9.58
C CYS A 401 17.92 0.81 -8.34
N ASP A 402 18.46 2.00 -8.07
CA ASP A 402 19.57 2.26 -7.14
C ASP A 402 19.11 2.74 -5.74
N VAL A 403 17.95 2.26 -5.30
CA VAL A 403 17.37 2.65 -4.00
C VAL A 403 18.05 2.00 -2.79
N THR A 404 18.82 0.95 -3.02
CA THR A 404 19.63 0.29 -1.99
C THR A 404 21.08 0.73 -2.13
N GLY A 405 21.38 1.89 -1.57
CA GLY A 405 22.73 2.46 -1.43
C GLY A 405 22.97 2.87 0.01
#